data_AF-Q30HK4-F1
#
_entry.id   AF-Q30HK4-F1
#
_cell.length_a   1.000
_cell.length_b   1.000
_cell.length_c   1.000
_cell.angle_alpha   90.00
_cell.angle_beta   90.00
_cell.angle_gamma   90.00
#
_symmetry.space_group_name_H-M   'P 1'
#
loop_
_entity.id
_entity.type
_entity.pdbx_description
1 polymer ?
#
loop_
_entity_poly.entity_id
_entity_poly.type
_entity_poly.pdbx_seq_one_letter_code
_entity_poly.pdbx_strand_id
1 'polypeptide(L)'
;ADVSLYGEIKAGVEGRNFQLQLTEPPSKSQPQVKVTKAKSRIRTKISDFGSFIGFKGSEDLGEGLKAVWQLEQDVSVAGGGATQWGNRESFVGLAGEFGTLRAGRVANQFDDASQAIDPWDSNNDVASQLGIFKRHDDMPVSVRYDSPDFSGFSGSVQFVPIQNSKSAYTPAHYTRQNNADVFVPAVVGKPGSDVYYAGLNYKNGGFAGSYAFKYARHPNVGRDAFELFLL
;
A
#
# COMPACT_ATOMS: atom_id res chain seq x y z
N ALA A 1 -2.53 27.97 12.98
CA ALA A 1 -2.61 26.57 12.56
C ALA A 1 -3.79 26.43 11.62
N ASP A 2 -3.55 25.84 10.44
CA ASP A 2 -4.56 25.61 9.43
C ASP A 2 -5.01 24.15 9.48
N VAL A 3 -6.30 23.91 9.34
CA VAL A 3 -6.90 22.56 9.33
C VAL A 3 -7.87 22.48 8.17
N SER A 4 -7.79 21.38 7.40
CA SER A 4 -8.62 21.12 6.24
C SER A 4 -9.19 19.72 6.29
N LEU A 5 -10.48 19.61 5.99
CA LEU A 5 -11.14 18.37 5.62
C LEU A 5 -11.14 18.28 4.09
N TYR A 6 -10.76 17.13 3.55
CA TYR A 6 -10.74 16.86 2.12
C TYR A 6 -11.13 15.40 1.86
N GLY A 7 -11.30 15.03 0.61
CA GLY A 7 -11.61 13.66 0.23
C GLY A 7 -11.99 13.56 -1.23
N GLU A 8 -12.16 12.34 -1.68
CA GLU A 8 -12.55 12.01 -3.04
C GLU A 8 -13.49 10.82 -3.03
N ILE A 9 -14.58 10.90 -3.80
CA ILE A 9 -15.54 9.82 -3.97
C ILE A 9 -15.46 9.33 -5.41
N LYS A 10 -15.06 8.07 -5.58
CA LYS A 10 -14.90 7.41 -6.88
C LYS A 10 -15.74 6.15 -6.93
N ALA A 11 -16.70 6.11 -7.83
CA ALA A 11 -17.54 4.94 -8.04
C ALA A 11 -17.91 4.79 -9.51
N GLY A 12 -18.21 3.56 -9.92
CA GLY A 12 -18.63 3.27 -11.27
C GLY A 12 -19.19 1.86 -11.41
N VAL A 13 -19.34 1.44 -12.66
CA VAL A 13 -19.81 0.10 -13.03
C VAL A 13 -18.69 -0.61 -13.75
N GLU A 14 -18.33 -1.80 -13.30
CA GLU A 14 -17.35 -2.66 -13.96
C GLU A 14 -17.99 -3.96 -14.42
N GLY A 15 -17.53 -4.48 -15.56
CA GLY A 15 -17.99 -5.73 -16.15
C GLY A 15 -16.83 -6.64 -16.48
N ARG A 16 -16.85 -7.90 -15.99
CA ARG A 16 -15.83 -8.91 -16.30
C ARG A 16 -16.45 -10.18 -16.85
N ASN A 17 -15.82 -10.77 -17.86
CA ASN A 17 -16.02 -12.19 -18.16
C ASN A 17 -14.97 -13.03 -17.42
N PHE A 18 -15.40 -14.00 -16.62
CA PHE A 18 -14.50 -14.93 -15.94
C PHE A 18 -14.93 -16.37 -16.23
N GLN A 19 -13.92 -17.23 -16.42
CA GLN A 19 -14.12 -18.66 -16.63
C GLN A 19 -13.94 -19.38 -15.31
N LEU A 20 -14.99 -20.07 -14.88
CA LEU A 20 -14.91 -21.01 -13.77
C LEU A 20 -14.66 -22.40 -14.35
N GLN A 21 -13.62 -23.06 -13.87
CA GLN A 21 -13.34 -24.46 -14.16
C GLN A 21 -13.54 -25.27 -12.89
N LEU A 22 -14.36 -26.32 -12.98
CA LEU A 22 -14.43 -27.34 -11.95
C LEU A 22 -13.40 -28.41 -12.30
N THR A 23 -12.50 -28.71 -11.37
CA THR A 23 -11.43 -29.67 -11.56
C THR A 23 -11.53 -30.83 -10.59
N GLU A 24 -11.18 -32.02 -11.07
CA GLU A 24 -10.96 -33.20 -10.24
C GLU A 24 -9.46 -33.34 -9.93
N PRO A 25 -9.09 -33.70 -8.69
CA PRO A 25 -7.69 -33.92 -8.33
C PRO A 25 -7.14 -35.16 -9.04
N PRO A 26 -5.81 -35.23 -9.26
CA PRO A 26 -5.17 -36.38 -9.89
C PRO A 26 -5.45 -37.69 -9.13
N SER A 27 -5.60 -38.79 -9.87
CA SER A 27 -5.74 -40.15 -9.33
C SER A 27 -4.69 -41.09 -9.91
N LYS A 28 -4.52 -42.28 -9.33
CA LYS A 28 -3.56 -43.29 -9.83
C LYS A 28 -3.81 -43.69 -11.30
N SER A 29 -5.02 -43.50 -11.82
CA SER A 29 -5.40 -43.77 -13.22
C SER A 29 -5.42 -42.51 -14.10
N GLN A 30 -5.35 -41.31 -13.53
CA GLN A 30 -5.28 -40.03 -14.24
C GLN A 30 -4.32 -39.06 -13.50
N PRO A 31 -3.04 -38.98 -13.92
CA PRO A 31 -2.02 -38.21 -13.20
C PRO A 31 -2.11 -36.69 -13.37
N GLN A 32 -3.04 -36.19 -14.20
CA GLN A 32 -3.23 -34.76 -14.47
C GLN A 32 -4.56 -34.27 -13.92
N VAL A 33 -4.61 -32.99 -13.52
CA VAL A 33 -5.85 -32.33 -13.10
C VAL A 33 -6.83 -32.31 -14.26
N LYS A 34 -8.01 -32.92 -14.07
CA LYS A 34 -9.03 -32.99 -15.12
C LYS A 34 -10.06 -31.90 -14.93
N VAL A 35 -10.24 -31.05 -15.94
CA VAL A 35 -11.36 -30.09 -15.97
C VAL A 35 -12.63 -30.85 -16.36
N THR A 36 -13.62 -30.89 -15.47
CA THR A 36 -14.88 -31.62 -15.68
C THR A 36 -16.02 -30.75 -16.15
N LYS A 37 -15.99 -29.45 -15.81
CA LYS A 37 -16.92 -28.44 -16.34
C LYS A 37 -16.20 -27.11 -16.47
N ALA A 38 -16.44 -26.42 -17.59
CA ALA A 38 -16.05 -25.03 -17.77
C ALA A 38 -17.30 -24.18 -18.02
N LYS A 39 -17.44 -23.06 -17.32
CA LYS A 39 -18.54 -22.11 -17.53
C LYS A 39 -18.01 -20.69 -17.58
N SER A 40 -18.37 -19.96 -18.63
CA SER A 40 -18.16 -18.52 -18.73
C SER A 40 -19.30 -17.80 -18.03
N ARG A 41 -18.98 -16.78 -17.23
CA ARG A 41 -19.97 -15.87 -16.65
C ARG A 41 -19.52 -14.44 -16.81
N ILE A 42 -20.45 -13.58 -17.22
CA ILE A 42 -20.29 -12.13 -17.15
C ILE A 42 -20.79 -11.69 -15.77
N ARG A 43 -19.98 -10.94 -15.05
CA ARG A 43 -20.37 -10.23 -13.82
C ARG A 43 -20.29 -8.74 -14.10
N THR A 44 -21.40 -8.05 -13.88
CA THR A 44 -21.47 -6.58 -13.84
C THR A 44 -21.73 -6.16 -12.41
N LYS A 45 -20.96 -5.21 -11.88
CA LYS A 45 -21.02 -4.78 -10.49
C LYS A 45 -20.86 -3.25 -10.41
N ILE A 46 -21.62 -2.62 -9.51
CA ILE A 46 -21.34 -1.26 -9.06
C ILE A 46 -20.20 -1.35 -8.04
N SER A 47 -19.10 -0.66 -8.32
CA SER A 47 -17.85 -0.73 -7.56
C SER A 47 -17.46 0.67 -7.07
N ASP A 48 -16.77 0.70 -5.92
CA ASP A 48 -16.00 1.84 -5.45
C ASP A 48 -14.55 1.70 -5.95
N PHE A 49 -13.92 2.80 -6.33
CA PHE A 49 -12.56 2.84 -6.90
C PHE A 49 -11.53 3.48 -5.97
N GLY A 50 -11.72 3.33 -4.66
CA GLY A 50 -10.79 3.87 -3.65
C GLY A 50 -11.22 5.22 -3.11
N SER A 51 -12.50 5.39 -2.82
CA SER A 51 -13.01 6.60 -2.17
C SER A 51 -12.38 6.79 -0.78
N PHE A 52 -12.04 8.02 -0.43
CA PHE A 52 -11.44 8.35 0.86
C PHE A 52 -11.85 9.72 1.40
N ILE A 53 -11.71 9.88 2.71
CA ILE A 53 -11.82 11.15 3.42
C ILE A 53 -10.54 11.38 4.22
N GLY A 54 -10.11 12.62 4.32
CA GLY A 54 -8.87 13.00 4.98
C GLY A 54 -8.98 14.29 5.77
N PHE A 55 -8.22 14.36 6.84
CA PHE A 55 -7.95 15.58 7.60
C PHE A 55 -6.47 15.87 7.51
N LYS A 56 -6.11 17.12 7.23
CA LYS A 56 -4.72 17.56 7.27
C LYS A 56 -4.61 18.94 7.87
N GLY A 57 -3.43 19.24 8.39
CA GLY A 57 -3.16 20.57 8.91
C GLY A 57 -1.68 20.92 8.94
N SER A 58 -1.44 22.21 9.12
CA SER A 58 -0.09 22.74 9.31
C SER A 58 -0.07 23.86 10.33
N GLU A 59 1.01 23.92 11.10
CA GLU A 59 1.27 24.99 12.06
C GLU A 59 2.64 25.60 11.78
N ASP A 60 2.67 26.92 11.61
CA ASP A 60 3.91 27.67 11.45
C ASP A 60 4.63 27.74 12.80
N LEU A 61 5.87 27.25 12.84
CA LEU A 61 6.71 27.24 14.03
C LEU A 61 7.72 28.40 14.02
N GLY A 62 7.73 29.24 12.98
CA GLY A 62 8.67 30.34 12.76
C GLY A 62 9.83 29.97 11.84
N GLU A 63 10.49 30.99 11.29
CA GLU A 63 11.72 30.86 10.48
C GLU A 63 11.59 29.89 9.28
N GLY A 64 10.37 29.73 8.74
CA GLY A 64 10.09 28.83 7.62
C GLY A 64 9.91 27.35 8.03
N LEU A 65 9.99 27.01 9.32
CA LEU A 65 9.69 25.68 9.84
C LEU A 65 8.19 25.52 10.12
N LYS A 66 7.63 24.36 9.77
CA LYS A 66 6.23 24.04 10.00
C LYS A 66 6.06 22.64 10.58
N ALA A 67 5.15 22.47 11.53
CA ALA A 67 4.58 21.16 11.84
C ALA A 67 3.50 20.82 10.80
N VAL A 68 3.48 19.58 10.33
CA VAL A 68 2.50 19.07 9.37
C VAL A 68 1.92 17.75 9.86
N TRP A 69 0.64 17.52 9.58
CA TRP A 69 0.00 16.26 9.93
C TRP A 69 -1.12 15.91 8.94
N GLN A 70 -1.40 14.62 8.81
CA GLN A 70 -2.45 14.08 7.96
C GLN A 70 -3.02 12.80 8.56
N LEU A 71 -4.33 12.60 8.40
CA LEU A 71 -5.05 11.36 8.70
C LEU A 71 -6.00 11.07 7.54
N GLU A 72 -5.79 9.96 6.83
CA GLU A 72 -6.65 9.53 5.73
C GLU A 72 -7.33 8.19 5.99
N GLN A 73 -8.56 8.08 5.52
CA GLN A 73 -9.46 6.97 5.78
C GLN A 73 -10.20 6.56 4.51
N ASP A 74 -10.16 5.27 4.17
CA ASP A 74 -11.01 4.71 3.11
C ASP A 74 -12.50 4.80 3.51
N VAL A 75 -13.33 5.32 2.62
CA VAL A 75 -14.79 5.44 2.79
C VAL A 75 -15.51 4.93 1.55
N SER A 76 -15.57 3.61 1.40
CA SER A 76 -16.17 3.02 0.21
C SER A 76 -17.69 3.26 0.17
N VAL A 77 -18.17 3.77 -0.96
CA VAL A 77 -19.61 4.00 -1.19
C VAL A 77 -20.37 2.73 -1.62
N ALA A 78 -19.66 1.61 -1.83
CA ALA A 78 -20.23 0.34 -2.26
C ALA A 78 -20.61 -0.61 -1.09
N GLY A 79 -20.59 -0.12 0.16
CA GLY A 79 -21.00 -0.88 1.34
C GLY A 79 -19.89 -1.71 2.00
N GLY A 80 -18.63 -1.43 1.69
CA GLY A 80 -17.45 -1.86 2.45
C GLY A 80 -16.75 -0.66 3.09
N GLY A 81 -15.72 -0.86 3.88
CA GLY A 81 -14.95 0.23 4.47
C GLY A 81 -13.91 -0.30 5.45
N ALA A 82 -12.96 0.53 5.84
CA ALA A 82 -11.99 0.10 6.84
C ALA A 82 -12.66 -0.07 8.20
N THR A 83 -12.19 -1.05 8.96
CA THR A 83 -12.63 -1.32 10.32
C THR A 83 -11.87 -0.50 11.36
N GLN A 84 -10.85 0.24 10.94
CA GLN A 84 -9.97 1.07 11.76
C GLN A 84 -9.70 2.39 11.05
N TRP A 85 -9.55 3.47 11.82
CA TRP A 85 -9.18 4.79 11.30
C TRP A 85 -7.72 4.86 10.87
N GLY A 86 -7.42 5.71 9.89
CA GLY A 86 -6.03 5.99 9.47
C GLY A 86 -5.43 4.87 8.62
N ASN A 87 -6.26 4.18 7.84
CA ASN A 87 -5.86 3.02 7.05
C ASN A 87 -5.25 3.38 5.67
N ARG A 88 -5.16 4.68 5.34
CA ARG A 88 -4.43 5.25 4.19
C ARG A 88 -3.17 6.00 4.66
N GLU A 89 -2.68 7.01 3.94
CA GLU A 89 -1.51 7.77 4.35
C GLU A 89 -1.85 8.68 5.55
N SER A 90 -1.20 8.43 6.69
CA SER A 90 -1.47 9.12 7.96
C SER A 90 -0.18 9.33 8.73
N PHE A 91 0.19 10.58 9.02
CA PHE A 91 1.47 10.93 9.60
C PHE A 91 1.45 12.24 10.40
N VAL A 92 2.54 12.45 11.14
CA VAL A 92 2.97 13.75 11.67
C VAL A 92 4.39 14.03 11.16
N GLY A 93 4.77 15.29 11.03
CA GLY A 93 6.07 15.65 10.48
C GLY A 93 6.45 17.11 10.65
N LEU A 94 7.66 17.42 10.15
CA LEU A 94 8.22 18.76 10.07
C LEU A 94 8.57 19.07 8.62
N ALA A 95 8.23 20.26 8.16
CA ALA A 95 8.52 20.76 6.83
C ALA A 95 9.24 22.11 6.91
N GLY A 96 10.15 22.37 5.98
CA GLY A 96 10.84 23.66 5.85
C GLY A 96 11.69 23.72 4.57
N GLU A 97 12.63 24.66 4.50
CA GLU A 97 13.54 24.79 3.35
C GLU A 97 14.41 23.53 3.15
N PHE A 98 14.62 22.75 4.21
CA PHE A 98 15.35 21.49 4.15
C PHE A 98 14.55 20.34 3.51
N GLY A 99 13.25 20.53 3.22
CA GLY A 99 12.36 19.46 2.75
C GLY A 99 11.34 19.07 3.82
N THR A 100 10.90 17.82 3.82
CA THR A 100 9.88 17.32 4.75
C THR A 100 10.31 16.00 5.38
N LEU A 101 10.22 15.91 6.71
CA LEU A 101 10.40 14.68 7.49
C LEU A 101 9.05 14.25 8.06
N ARG A 102 8.61 13.02 7.74
CA ARG A 102 7.30 12.45 8.13
C ARG A 102 7.50 11.16 8.90
N ALA A 103 6.68 10.94 9.91
CA ALA A 103 6.62 9.70 10.68
C ALA A 103 5.16 9.24 10.82
N GLY A 104 4.91 7.97 10.51
CA GLY A 104 3.57 7.39 10.52
C GLY A 104 3.41 6.36 9.42
N ARG A 105 2.17 6.14 8.98
CA ARG A 105 1.84 5.29 7.84
C ARG A 105 2.05 6.09 6.56
N VAL A 106 3.22 5.97 5.95
CA VAL A 106 3.65 6.84 4.84
C VAL A 106 3.90 6.00 3.60
N ALA A 107 3.43 6.48 2.44
CA ALA A 107 3.70 5.84 1.15
C ALA A 107 5.22 5.70 0.93
N ASN A 108 5.64 4.62 0.28
CA ASN A 108 7.02 4.44 -0.11
C ASN A 108 7.25 4.84 -1.57
N GLN A 109 8.51 4.98 -1.99
CA GLN A 109 8.83 5.46 -3.32
C GLN A 109 8.25 4.60 -4.46
N PHE A 110 8.05 3.30 -4.25
CA PHE A 110 7.47 2.42 -5.25
C PHE A 110 5.97 2.70 -5.41
N ASP A 111 5.27 3.06 -4.33
CA ASP A 111 3.87 3.52 -4.39
C ASP A 111 3.79 4.77 -5.25
N ASP A 112 4.57 5.79 -4.91
CA ASP A 112 4.62 7.08 -5.63
C ASP A 112 4.93 6.88 -7.13
N ALA A 113 5.95 6.06 -7.44
CA ALA A 113 6.34 5.79 -8.81
C ALA A 113 5.28 4.98 -9.58
N SER A 114 4.61 4.03 -8.91
CA SER A 114 3.56 3.22 -9.53
C SER A 114 2.30 4.03 -9.85
N GLN A 115 1.90 4.95 -8.96
CA GLN A 115 0.76 5.85 -9.19
C GLN A 115 1.04 6.86 -10.32
N ALA A 116 2.30 7.24 -10.53
CA ALA A 116 2.67 8.15 -11.61
C ALA A 116 2.49 7.54 -13.02
N ILE A 117 2.63 6.22 -13.15
CA ILE A 117 2.53 5.50 -14.44
C ILE A 117 1.19 4.79 -14.66
N ASP A 118 0.43 4.55 -13.59
CA ASP A 118 -0.89 3.95 -13.65
C ASP A 118 -1.94 4.95 -13.15
N PRO A 119 -2.43 5.86 -14.01
CA PRO A 119 -3.40 6.88 -13.62
C PRO A 119 -4.84 6.36 -13.54
N TRP A 120 -5.08 5.07 -13.81
CA TRP A 120 -6.44 4.54 -13.93
C TRP A 120 -7.02 4.17 -12.56
N ASP A 121 -8.21 4.67 -12.25
CA ASP A 121 -8.96 4.26 -11.07
C ASP A 121 -9.77 2.98 -11.37
N SER A 122 -9.52 1.91 -10.63
CA SER A 122 -10.30 0.66 -10.76
C SER A 122 -10.33 -0.13 -9.47
N ASN A 123 -11.29 -1.03 -9.34
CA ASN A 123 -11.29 -2.04 -8.30
C ASN A 123 -10.61 -3.30 -8.87
N ASN A 124 -9.63 -3.89 -8.18
CA ASN A 124 -8.80 -5.03 -8.62
C ASN A 124 -9.59 -6.30 -9.06
N ASP A 125 -10.93 -6.29 -8.94
CA ASP A 125 -11.83 -7.28 -9.51
C ASP A 125 -11.78 -7.34 -11.05
N VAL A 126 -11.54 -6.21 -11.72
CA VAL A 126 -11.70 -6.07 -13.17
C VAL A 126 -10.55 -5.25 -13.78
N ALA A 127 -9.77 -5.88 -14.66
CA ALA A 127 -8.55 -5.32 -15.22
C ALA A 127 -8.83 -4.06 -16.07
N SER A 128 -8.61 -2.89 -15.47
CA SER A 128 -8.38 -1.62 -16.19
C SER A 128 -6.99 -1.03 -15.90
N GLN A 129 -6.26 -1.63 -14.96
CA GLN A 129 -4.86 -1.31 -14.69
C GLN A 129 -3.98 -2.01 -15.73
N LEU A 130 -2.83 -1.42 -16.05
CA LEU A 130 -1.76 -2.08 -16.79
C LEU A 130 -1.24 -3.24 -15.92
N GLY A 131 -1.91 -4.40 -15.93
CA GLY A 131 -1.62 -5.57 -15.07
C GLY A 131 -0.21 -6.18 -15.21
N ILE A 132 0.66 -5.52 -15.97
CA ILE A 132 2.09 -5.76 -16.12
C ILE A 132 2.91 -4.98 -15.07
N PHE A 133 2.36 -3.88 -14.52
CA PHE A 133 2.90 -3.15 -13.38
C PHE A 133 2.04 -3.47 -12.17
N LYS A 134 2.57 -4.28 -11.25
CA LYS A 134 1.91 -4.49 -9.96
C LYS A 134 1.99 -3.19 -9.18
N ARG A 135 0.86 -2.50 -8.96
CA ARG A 135 0.80 -1.34 -8.05
C ARG A 135 1.39 -1.70 -6.70
N HIS A 136 2.14 -0.76 -6.15
CA HIS A 136 2.81 -0.95 -4.88
C HIS A 136 2.13 -0.14 -3.79
N ASP A 137 0.97 -0.60 -3.32
CA ASP A 137 0.17 0.14 -2.31
C ASP A 137 0.72 0.00 -0.86
N ASP A 138 2.03 -0.23 -0.71
CA ASP A 138 2.64 -0.43 0.61
C ASP A 138 2.94 0.93 1.27
N MET A 139 2.12 1.27 2.26
CA MET A 139 2.35 2.41 3.17
C MET A 139 2.77 1.88 4.56
N PRO A 140 4.04 1.50 4.77
CA PRO A 140 4.48 0.98 6.06
C PRO A 140 4.49 2.07 7.13
N VAL A 141 4.33 1.66 8.40
CA VAL A 141 4.63 2.54 9.52
C VAL A 141 6.14 2.78 9.56
N SER A 142 6.56 4.02 9.32
CA SER A 142 7.92 4.36 8.94
C SER A 142 8.26 5.82 9.22
N VAL A 143 9.54 6.16 9.05
CA VAL A 143 10.01 7.54 8.96
C VAL A 143 10.51 7.77 7.54
N ARG A 144 10.07 8.85 6.90
CA ARG A 144 10.44 9.24 5.54
C ARG A 144 10.91 10.68 5.50
N TYR A 145 11.99 10.93 4.78
CA TYR A 145 12.44 12.26 4.40
C TYR A 145 12.28 12.43 2.89
N ASP A 146 11.75 13.58 2.49
CA ASP A 146 11.63 14.02 1.10
C ASP A 146 12.38 15.34 0.93
N SER A 147 13.29 15.41 -0.04
CA SER A 147 14.05 16.62 -0.33
C SER A 147 13.18 17.69 -1.00
N PRO A 148 13.59 18.97 -0.94
CA PRO A 148 13.07 19.99 -1.84
C PRO A 148 13.33 19.62 -3.30
N ASP A 149 12.61 20.28 -4.21
CA ASP A 149 12.95 20.26 -5.63
C ASP A 149 14.21 21.09 -5.90
N PHE A 150 15.13 20.53 -6.68
CA PHE A 150 16.32 21.21 -7.14
C PHE A 150 16.47 21.06 -8.65
N SER A 151 16.04 22.07 -9.39
CA SER A 151 16.08 22.08 -10.87
C SER A 151 15.37 20.87 -11.50
N GLY A 152 14.24 20.47 -10.90
CA GLY A 152 13.46 19.31 -11.33
C GLY A 152 13.91 17.99 -10.72
N PHE A 153 14.98 17.94 -9.92
CA PHE A 153 15.36 16.74 -9.17
C PHE A 153 14.80 16.76 -7.76
N SER A 154 14.30 15.62 -7.28
CA SER A 154 13.96 15.41 -5.88
C SER A 154 14.30 13.99 -5.44
N GLY A 155 14.55 13.79 -4.16
CA GLY A 155 14.90 12.48 -3.61
C GLY A 155 14.14 12.18 -2.32
N SER A 156 14.06 10.90 -2.00
CA SER A 156 13.45 10.42 -0.77
C SER A 156 14.28 9.32 -0.12
N VAL A 157 14.25 9.25 1.21
CA VAL A 157 14.77 8.12 1.97
C VAL A 157 13.75 7.74 3.04
N GLN A 158 13.56 6.45 3.26
CA GLN A 158 12.59 5.96 4.23
C GLN A 158 13.14 4.77 5.00
N PHE A 159 12.82 4.72 6.28
CA PHE A 159 13.21 3.66 7.18
C PHE A 159 11.98 3.06 7.87
N VAL A 160 11.85 1.75 7.80
CA VAL A 160 10.85 0.94 8.50
C VAL A 160 11.57 0.17 9.60
N PRO A 161 11.32 0.46 10.87
CA PRO A 161 11.86 -0.31 11.97
C PRO A 161 11.41 -1.77 11.91
N ILE A 162 12.27 -2.69 12.35
CA ILE A 162 12.01 -4.13 12.39
C ILE A 162 10.63 -4.53 12.94
N GLN A 163 10.15 -3.88 14.01
CA GLN A 163 8.85 -4.19 14.63
C GLN A 163 7.65 -3.68 13.82
N ASN A 164 7.86 -2.71 12.94
CA ASN A 164 6.83 -2.14 12.05
C ASN A 164 6.83 -2.79 10.66
N SER A 165 7.84 -3.60 10.36
CA SER A 165 7.82 -4.48 9.20
C SER A 165 6.95 -5.72 9.46
N LYS A 166 6.58 -6.47 8.42
CA LYS A 166 5.79 -7.72 8.54
C LYS A 166 6.53 -8.76 9.40
N SER A 167 6.30 -8.70 10.71
CA SER A 167 6.76 -9.66 11.71
C SER A 167 5.72 -10.78 11.82
N ALA A 168 6.16 -12.03 11.82
CA ALA A 168 5.25 -13.17 11.93
C ALA A 168 4.91 -13.51 13.40
N TYR A 169 5.15 -12.58 14.33
CA TYR A 169 4.78 -12.75 15.74
C TYR A 169 3.30 -12.38 15.97
N THR A 170 2.49 -13.36 16.34
CA THR A 170 1.13 -13.12 16.84
C THR A 170 1.06 -13.49 18.33
N PRO A 171 0.70 -12.56 19.22
CA PRO A 171 0.56 -12.86 20.64
C PRO A 171 -0.61 -13.81 20.89
N ALA A 172 -0.52 -14.58 21.98
CA ALA A 172 -1.60 -15.45 22.41
C ALA A 172 -2.84 -14.61 22.76
N HIS A 173 -4.02 -15.09 22.37
CA HIS A 173 -5.29 -14.41 22.65
C HIS A 173 -6.43 -15.44 22.77
N TYR A 174 -7.55 -15.02 23.34
CA TYR A 174 -8.79 -15.82 23.32
C TYR A 174 -9.68 -15.32 22.19
N THR A 175 -10.27 -16.24 21.44
CA THR A 175 -11.30 -15.93 20.44
C THR A 175 -12.59 -16.66 20.79
N ARG A 176 -13.75 -16.05 20.53
CA ARG A 176 -15.04 -16.69 20.78
C ARG A 176 -15.44 -17.51 19.55
N GLN A 177 -15.47 -18.84 19.69
CA GLN A 177 -16.07 -19.73 18.68
C GLN A 177 -17.23 -20.49 19.31
N ASN A 178 -18.39 -20.49 18.64
CA ASN A 178 -19.60 -21.21 19.07
C ASN A 178 -19.95 -20.97 20.56
N ASN A 179 -19.92 -19.71 21.01
CA ASN A 179 -20.16 -19.32 22.41
C ASN A 179 -19.18 -19.88 23.45
N ALA A 180 -18.03 -20.42 23.05
CA ALA A 180 -16.94 -20.80 23.94
C ALA A 180 -15.70 -19.95 23.67
N ASP A 181 -14.96 -19.62 24.74
CA ASP A 181 -13.66 -18.97 24.61
C ASP A 181 -12.60 -20.02 24.26
N VAL A 182 -12.04 -19.89 23.06
CA VAL A 182 -10.98 -20.75 22.54
C VAL A 182 -9.65 -20.02 22.69
N PHE A 183 -8.71 -20.66 23.39
CA PHE A 183 -7.34 -20.16 23.49
C PHE A 183 -6.62 -20.35 22.15
N VAL A 184 -6.13 -19.26 21.57
CA VAL A 184 -5.25 -19.24 20.41
C VAL A 184 -3.83 -19.00 20.92
N PRO A 185 -2.92 -20.00 20.83
CA PRO A 185 -1.55 -19.84 21.30
C PRO A 185 -0.79 -18.80 20.47
N ALA A 186 0.22 -18.19 21.07
CA ALA A 186 1.12 -17.29 20.35
C ALA A 186 1.83 -18.05 19.22
N VAL A 187 1.90 -17.47 18.03
CA VAL A 187 2.78 -17.96 16.97
C VAL A 187 4.06 -17.14 17.04
N VAL A 188 5.15 -17.78 17.45
CA VAL A 188 6.48 -17.20 17.34
C VAL A 188 6.93 -17.36 15.89
N GLY A 189 6.55 -16.41 15.04
CA GLY A 189 7.13 -16.30 13.72
C GLY A 189 8.49 -15.63 13.74
N LYS A 190 9.13 -15.56 12.57
CA LYS A 190 10.43 -14.91 12.40
C LYS A 190 10.33 -13.42 12.78
N PRO A 191 11.41 -12.83 13.37
CA PRO A 191 11.48 -11.40 13.59
C PRO A 191 11.30 -10.67 12.25
N GLY A 192 10.76 -9.45 12.30
CA GLY A 192 10.66 -8.59 11.12
C GLY A 192 12.04 -8.25 10.53
N SER A 193 12.06 -7.33 9.57
CA SER A 193 13.28 -6.80 8.95
C SER A 193 13.33 -5.29 9.08
N ASP A 194 14.52 -4.74 9.31
CA ASP A 194 14.75 -3.33 9.08
C ASP A 194 14.70 -3.09 7.58
N VAL A 195 13.79 -2.22 7.10
CA VAL A 195 13.63 -1.93 5.68
C VAL A 195 14.00 -0.49 5.38
N TYR A 196 14.78 -0.31 4.33
CA TYR A 196 15.24 0.97 3.82
C TYR A 196 14.72 1.16 2.41
N TYR A 197 14.14 2.31 2.13
CA TYR A 197 13.81 2.74 0.78
C TYR A 197 14.62 3.97 0.42
N ALA A 198 14.98 4.09 -0.86
CA ALA A 198 15.53 5.30 -1.43
C ALA A 198 14.85 5.59 -2.76
N GLY A 199 14.67 6.87 -3.06
CA GLY A 199 14.00 7.35 -4.25
C GLY A 199 14.72 8.52 -4.89
N LEU A 200 14.64 8.57 -6.22
CA LEU A 200 15.10 9.71 -7.01
C LEU A 200 14.08 9.99 -8.11
N ASN A 201 13.65 11.23 -8.20
CA ASN A 201 12.70 11.69 -9.21
C ASN A 201 13.35 12.80 -10.05
N TYR A 202 12.97 12.86 -11.32
CA TYR A 202 13.24 13.98 -12.19
C TYR A 202 11.96 14.43 -12.87
N LYS A 203 11.74 15.74 -12.98
CA LYS A 203 10.65 16.35 -13.76
C LYS A 203 11.08 17.68 -14.35
N ASN A 204 11.22 17.76 -15.67
CA ASN A 204 11.51 19.01 -16.37
C ASN A 204 11.04 18.96 -17.82
N GLY A 205 10.46 20.05 -18.32
CA GLY A 205 10.21 20.24 -19.76
C GLY A 205 9.35 19.15 -20.42
N GLY A 206 8.43 18.52 -19.68
CA GLY A 206 7.59 17.43 -20.18
C GLY A 206 8.18 16.03 -20.02
N PHE A 207 9.42 15.92 -19.53
CA PHE A 207 10.04 14.64 -19.16
C PHE A 207 9.89 14.41 -17.66
N ALA A 208 9.59 13.17 -17.29
CA ALA A 208 9.60 12.72 -15.90
C ALA A 208 10.15 11.29 -15.80
N GLY A 209 10.76 10.95 -14.67
CA GLY A 209 11.22 9.59 -14.38
C GLY A 209 11.47 9.39 -12.89
N SER A 210 11.34 8.15 -12.41
CA SER A 210 11.36 7.83 -10.98
C SER A 210 12.07 6.51 -10.71
N TYR A 211 13.16 6.58 -9.95
CA TYR A 211 13.88 5.40 -9.48
C TYR A 211 13.46 5.07 -8.04
N ALA A 212 13.20 3.80 -7.78
CA ALA A 212 12.86 3.29 -6.45
C ALA A 212 13.79 2.13 -6.06
N PHE A 213 14.36 2.22 -4.88
CA PHE A 213 15.26 1.22 -4.31
C PHE A 213 14.74 0.75 -2.97
N LYS A 214 14.80 -0.57 -2.71
CA LYS A 214 14.45 -1.19 -1.44
C LYS A 214 15.54 -2.15 -0.98
N TYR A 215 15.93 -2.01 0.27
CA TYR A 215 16.83 -2.92 0.97
C TYR A 215 16.19 -3.37 2.28
N ALA A 216 16.07 -4.68 2.50
CA ALA A 216 15.62 -5.23 3.76
C ALA A 216 16.77 -6.00 4.42
N ARG A 217 17.15 -5.60 5.64
CA ARG A 217 18.16 -6.27 6.45
C ARG A 217 17.49 -7.34 7.31
N HIS A 218 18.00 -8.57 7.28
CA HIS A 218 17.39 -9.77 7.87
C HIS A 218 16.03 -10.19 7.25
N PRO A 219 15.87 -10.27 5.92
CA PRO A 219 14.63 -10.74 5.31
C PRO A 219 14.48 -12.26 5.49
N ASN A 220 13.22 -12.70 5.57
CA ASN A 220 12.76 -14.04 5.91
C ASN A 220 13.24 -15.21 5.02
N VAL A 221 14.27 -15.02 4.19
CA VAL A 221 14.70 -15.94 3.13
C VAL A 221 16.18 -16.33 3.23
N GLY A 222 16.84 -16.21 4.38
CA GLY A 222 18.20 -16.76 4.55
C GLY A 222 19.27 -16.20 3.57
N ARG A 223 18.97 -15.09 2.89
CA ARG A 223 19.87 -14.25 2.08
C ARG A 223 19.30 -12.84 2.04
N ASP A 224 20.18 -11.85 1.95
CA ASP A 224 19.81 -10.45 1.72
C ASP A 224 18.90 -10.35 0.48
N ALA A 225 17.78 -9.65 0.61
CA ALA A 225 16.81 -9.47 -0.47
C ALA A 225 16.98 -8.06 -1.04
N PHE A 226 17.39 -8.01 -2.30
CA PHE A 226 17.59 -6.80 -3.08
C PHE A 226 16.45 -6.72 -4.09
N GLU A 227 15.69 -5.62 -4.07
CA GLU A 227 14.64 -5.36 -5.05
C GLU A 227 14.90 -3.97 -5.64
N LEU A 228 15.32 -3.96 -6.91
CA LEU A 228 15.51 -2.77 -7.71
C LEU A 228 14.34 -2.67 -8.68
N PHE A 229 13.63 -1.54 -8.66
CA PHE A 229 12.53 -1.28 -9.57
C PHE A 229 12.83 0.04 -10.29
N LEU A 230 12.99 -0.04 -11.61
CA LEU A 230 13.18 1.10 -12.49
C LEU A 230 11.84 1.44 -13.13
N LEU A 231 11.45 2.71 -13.08
CA LEU A 231 10.33 3.28 -13.84
C LEU A 231 10.75 4.57 -14.56
#